data_AF-A0A537LHR5-F1
#
_entry.id   AF-A0A537LHR5-F1
#
_cell.length_a   1.000
_cell.length_b   1.000
_cell.length_c   1.000
_cell.angle_alpha   90.00
_cell.angle_beta   90.00
_cell.angle_gamma   90.00
#
_symmetry.space_group_name_H-M   'P 1'
#
loop_
_entity.id
_entity.type
_entity.pdbx_description
1 polymer ?
#
loop_
_entity_poly.entity_id
_entity_poly.type
_entity_poly.pdbx_seq_one_letter_code
_entity_poly.pdbx_strand_id
1 'polypeptide(L)'
;MRRALEARRAEEIRRATTLVGPHRDDLRLTINGVDMRMFGSRGQHHTAALSLRLAEVDLLHEDLGEWPVVLLDDVLAHLDASRQAFLFHEVDGPQVLLTHPELPASLEVPMRVLRVRAGAVVEDARVSS
;
A
#
# COMPACT_ATOMS: atom_id res chain seq x y z
N MET A 1 -10.70 26.51 11.99
CA MET A 1 -10.28 25.84 13.24
C MET A 1 -10.91 26.44 14.50
N ARG A 2 -10.53 27.67 14.93
CA ARG A 2 -10.99 28.26 16.21
C ARG A 2 -12.51 28.31 16.40
N ARG A 3 -13.25 28.79 15.39
CA ARG A 3 -14.72 28.82 15.41
C ARG A 3 -15.37 27.43 15.53
N ALA A 4 -14.75 26.41 14.94
CA ALA A 4 -15.28 25.05 14.98
C ALA A 4 -15.07 24.39 16.36
N LEU A 5 -13.92 24.64 17.00
CA LEU A 5 -13.67 24.26 18.39
C LEU A 5 -14.65 24.96 19.35
N GLU A 6 -14.83 26.27 19.21
CA GLU A 6 -15.77 27.05 20.03
C GLU A 6 -17.21 26.51 19.90
N ALA A 7 -17.64 26.18 18.69
CA ALA A 7 -18.98 25.65 18.43
C ALA A 7 -19.23 24.25 19.04
N ARG A 8 -18.18 23.45 19.31
CA ARG A 8 -18.29 22.09 19.84
C ARG A 8 -17.87 21.94 21.31
N ARG A 9 -17.41 23.03 21.95
CA ARG A 9 -16.85 23.02 23.32
C ARG A 9 -17.72 22.29 24.36
N ALA A 10 -19.03 22.53 24.38
CA ALA A 10 -19.93 21.87 25.33
C ALA A 10 -20.01 20.36 25.10
N GLU A 11 -19.99 19.93 23.84
CA GLU A 11 -20.00 18.52 23.45
C GLU A 11 -18.67 17.84 23.76
N GLU A 12 -17.55 18.52 23.52
CA GLU A 12 -16.18 18.05 23.83
C GLU A 12 -15.98 17.84 25.33
N ILE A 13 -16.44 18.78 26.17
CA ILE A 13 -16.39 18.65 27.64
C ILE A 13 -17.22 17.44 28.08
N ARG A 14 -18.45 17.30 27.57
CA ARG A 14 -19.33 16.16 27.93
C ARG A 14 -18.73 14.81 27.55
N ARG A 15 -18.00 14.73 26.43
CA ARG A 15 -17.37 13.49 25.94
C ARG A 15 -15.93 13.31 26.42
N ALA A 16 -15.38 14.29 27.15
CA ALA A 16 -13.98 14.33 27.59
C ALA A 16 -12.97 14.09 26.44
N THR A 17 -13.26 14.59 25.24
CA THR A 17 -12.41 14.40 24.06
C THR A 17 -12.58 15.53 23.05
N THR A 18 -11.51 15.89 22.34
CA THR A 18 -11.53 16.89 21.26
C THR A 18 -12.19 16.29 20.02
N LEU A 19 -13.25 16.93 19.54
CA LEU A 19 -14.09 16.50 18.42
C LEU A 19 -13.76 17.21 17.10
N VAL A 20 -12.88 18.22 17.14
CA VAL A 20 -12.45 18.97 15.95
C VAL A 20 -10.93 18.96 15.85
N GLY A 21 -10.41 18.51 14.71
CA GLY A 21 -8.99 18.55 14.37
C GLY A 21 -8.62 17.49 13.35
N PRO A 22 -7.39 17.51 12.80
CA PRO A 22 -6.95 16.57 11.78
C PRO A 22 -7.05 15.10 12.22
N HIS A 23 -6.98 14.84 13.53
CA HIS A 23 -7.22 13.52 14.12
C HIS A 23 -8.67 13.01 13.97
N ARG A 24 -9.59 13.84 13.49
CA ARG A 24 -11.00 13.51 13.21
C ARG A 24 -11.32 13.53 11.71
N ASP A 25 -10.37 13.94 10.88
CA ASP A 25 -10.54 13.92 9.43
C ASP A 25 -10.50 12.47 8.93
N ASP A 26 -11.13 12.24 7.78
CA ASP A 26 -11.35 10.90 7.24
C ASP A 26 -11.00 10.87 5.75
N LEU A 27 -10.12 9.95 5.36
CA LEU A 27 -9.73 9.76 3.97
C LEU A 27 -10.79 8.90 3.27
N ARG A 28 -11.49 9.50 2.30
CA ARG A 28 -12.50 8.79 1.50
C ARG A 28 -11.90 8.41 0.14
N LEU A 29 -11.86 7.11 -0.12
CA LEU A 29 -11.47 6.59 -1.44
C LEU A 29 -12.73 6.30 -2.26
N THR A 30 -12.78 6.86 -3.46
CA THR A 30 -13.87 6.62 -4.41
C THR A 30 -13.33 6.07 -5.72
N ILE A 31 -14.03 5.10 -6.30
CA ILE A 31 -13.76 4.61 -7.65
C ILE A 31 -15.06 4.76 -8.45
N ASN A 32 -14.99 5.44 -9.58
CA ASN A 32 -16.16 5.76 -10.41
C ASN A 32 -17.31 6.43 -9.62
N GLY A 33 -16.96 7.29 -8.65
CA GLY A 33 -17.92 8.00 -7.80
C GLY A 33 -18.53 7.16 -6.67
N VAL A 34 -18.14 5.89 -6.53
CA VAL A 34 -18.65 4.99 -5.48
C VAL A 34 -17.68 4.93 -4.32
N ASP A 35 -18.18 5.06 -3.08
CA ASP A 35 -17.36 4.91 -1.86
C ASP A 35 -16.86 3.47 -1.74
N MET A 36 -15.54 3.32 -1.79
CA MET A 36 -14.91 2.00 -1.73
C MET A 36 -15.14 1.33 -0.39
N ARG A 37 -15.24 2.05 0.72
CA ARG A 37 -15.40 1.42 2.04
C ARG A 37 -16.73 0.69 2.19
N MET A 38 -17.79 1.17 1.54
CA MET A 38 -19.11 0.55 1.61
C MET A 38 -19.37 -0.47 0.49
N PHE A 39 -18.85 -0.23 -0.72
CA PHE A 39 -19.26 -0.98 -1.92
C PHE A 39 -18.11 -1.60 -2.70
N GLY A 40 -16.85 -1.41 -2.26
CA GLY A 40 -15.70 -2.03 -2.90
C GLY A 40 -15.67 -3.53 -2.64
N SER A 41 -15.43 -4.32 -3.69
CA SER A 41 -15.07 -5.73 -3.52
C SER A 41 -13.71 -5.87 -2.84
N ARG A 42 -13.43 -7.04 -2.24
CA ARG A 42 -12.14 -7.32 -1.59
C ARG A 42 -10.94 -7.05 -2.51
N GLY A 43 -11.03 -7.45 -3.78
CA GLY A 43 -9.98 -7.17 -4.76
C GLY A 43 -9.83 -5.68 -5.06
N GLN A 44 -10.92 -4.90 -5.09
CA GLN A 44 -10.85 -3.45 -5.28
C GLN A 44 -10.23 -2.74 -4.06
N HIS A 45 -10.54 -3.18 -2.83
CA HIS A 45 -9.87 -2.66 -1.64
C HIS A 45 -8.37 -2.89 -1.68
N HIS A 46 -7.95 -4.10 -2.04
CA HIS A 46 -6.54 -4.44 -2.14
C HIS A 46 -5.83 -3.60 -3.20
N THR A 47 -6.40 -3.51 -4.41
CA THR A 47 -5.84 -2.69 -5.49
C THR A 47 -5.79 -1.21 -5.11
N ALA A 48 -6.85 -0.66 -4.50
CA ALA A 48 -6.86 0.75 -4.07
C ALA A 48 -5.80 1.03 -3.00
N ALA A 49 -5.64 0.14 -2.03
CA ALA A 49 -4.61 0.26 -0.99
C ALA A 49 -3.20 0.18 -1.60
N LEU A 50 -2.99 -0.76 -2.53
CA LEU A 50 -1.72 -0.91 -3.24
C LEU A 50 -1.40 0.35 -4.06
N SER A 51 -2.34 0.85 -4.86
CA SER A 51 -2.16 2.10 -5.63
C SER A 51 -1.84 3.29 -4.73
N LEU A 52 -2.45 3.38 -3.54
CA LEU A 52 -2.13 4.43 -2.58
C LEU A 52 -0.69 4.34 -2.07
N ARG A 53 -0.18 3.12 -1.83
CA ARG A 53 1.22 2.90 -1.44
C ARG A 53 2.20 3.20 -2.56
N LEU A 54 1.86 2.90 -3.81
CA LEU A 54 2.70 3.27 -4.94
C LEU A 54 2.77 4.79 -5.12
N ALA A 55 1.63 5.47 -5.02
CA ALA A 55 1.60 6.94 -5.04
C ALA A 55 2.42 7.57 -3.89
N GLU A 56 2.43 6.94 -2.72
CA GLU A 56 3.29 7.35 -1.60
C GLU A 56 4.79 7.19 -1.92
N VAL A 57 5.17 6.12 -2.64
CA VAL A 57 6.55 5.89 -3.08
C VAL A 57 7.01 6.99 -4.05
N ASP A 58 6.16 7.36 -5.01
CA ASP A 58 6.45 8.45 -5.95
C ASP A 58 6.61 9.79 -5.21
N LEU A 59 5.70 10.08 -4.28
CA LEU A 59 5.76 11.30 -3.47
C LEU A 59 7.04 11.37 -2.62
N LEU A 60 7.44 10.24 -2.01
CA LEU A 60 8.69 10.16 -1.26
C LEU A 60 9.90 10.39 -2.16
N HIS A 61 9.89 9.89 -3.40
CA HIS A 61 10.96 10.16 -4.35
C HIS A 61 11.04 11.65 -4.71
N GLU A 62 9.89 12.29 -4.97
CA GLU A 62 9.83 13.72 -5.26
C GLU A 62 10.37 14.57 -4.09
N ASP A 63 10.00 14.23 -2.85
CA ASP A 63 10.38 14.98 -1.66
C ASP A 63 11.84 14.75 -1.22
N LEU A 64 12.34 13.51 -1.34
CA LEU A 64 13.67 13.12 -0.85
C LEU A 64 14.75 13.14 -1.93
N GLY A 65 14.37 13.11 -3.21
CA GLY A 65 15.27 13.02 -4.36
C GLY A 65 15.88 11.64 -4.59
N GLU A 66 15.48 10.63 -3.82
CA GLU A 66 15.93 9.24 -3.94
C GLU A 66 14.76 8.27 -3.77
N TRP A 67 14.84 7.09 -4.40
CA TRP A 67 13.78 6.08 -4.30
C TRP A 67 13.84 5.35 -2.96
N PRO A 68 12.71 5.17 -2.26
CA PRO A 68 12.67 4.33 -1.06
C PRO A 68 12.79 2.84 -1.43
N VAL A 69 13.21 2.02 -0.46
CA VAL A 69 13.11 0.56 -0.57
C VAL A 69 11.67 0.15 -0.28
N VAL A 70 11.06 -0.58 -1.21
CA VAL A 70 9.66 -1.03 -1.11
C VAL A 70 9.62 -2.46 -0.57
N LEU A 71 8.83 -2.67 0.49
CA LEU A 71 8.60 -3.98 1.10
C LEU A 71 7.18 -4.43 0.82
N LEU A 72 7.03 -5.57 0.15
CA LEU A 72 5.75 -6.16 -0.24
C LEU A 72 5.59 -7.52 0.44
N ASP A 73 4.82 -7.56 1.53
CA ASP A 73 4.60 -8.77 2.31
C ASP A 73 3.29 -9.47 1.89
N ASP A 74 3.39 -10.64 1.26
CA ASP A 74 2.29 -11.49 0.81
C ASP A 74 1.17 -10.77 0.00
N VAL A 75 1.57 -9.71 -0.72
CA VAL A 75 0.61 -8.89 -1.48
C VAL A 75 0.08 -9.61 -2.72
N LEU A 76 0.87 -10.50 -3.31
CA LEU A 76 0.52 -11.15 -4.58
C LEU A 76 -0.58 -12.18 -4.46
N ALA A 77 -0.75 -12.81 -3.28
CA ALA A 77 -1.77 -13.83 -3.05
C ALA A 77 -3.21 -13.32 -3.27
N HIS A 78 -3.40 -12.00 -3.24
CA HIS A 78 -4.69 -11.33 -3.40
C HIS A 78 -4.89 -10.71 -4.79
N LEU A 79 -3.92 -10.88 -5.68
CA LEU A 79 -3.90 -10.30 -7.02
C LEU A 79 -3.97 -11.39 -8.07
N ASP A 80 -4.85 -11.20 -9.06
CA ASP A 80 -4.81 -11.99 -10.29
C ASP A 80 -3.55 -11.66 -11.13
N ALA A 81 -3.22 -12.52 -12.08
CA ALA A 81 -2.00 -12.38 -12.89
C ALA A 81 -1.90 -11.03 -13.62
N SER A 82 -3.03 -10.46 -14.06
CA SER A 82 -3.03 -9.15 -14.74
C SER A 82 -2.67 -8.01 -13.79
N ARG A 83 -3.14 -8.07 -12.54
CA ARG A 83 -2.82 -7.08 -11.51
C ARG A 83 -1.41 -7.23 -10.98
N GLN A 84 -0.89 -8.46 -10.90
CA GLN A 84 0.51 -8.68 -10.54
C GLN A 84 1.43 -8.07 -11.61
N ALA A 85 1.19 -8.36 -12.89
CA ALA A 85 1.94 -7.75 -13.98
C ALA A 85 1.86 -6.21 -13.95
N PHE A 86 0.67 -5.65 -13.70
CA PHE A 86 0.48 -4.22 -13.53
C PHE A 86 1.32 -3.65 -12.37
N LEU A 87 1.31 -4.29 -11.20
CA LEU A 87 2.11 -3.85 -10.06
C LEU A 87 3.61 -3.74 -10.42
N PHE A 88 4.19 -4.76 -11.05
CA PHE A 88 5.62 -4.71 -11.39
C PHE A 88 5.94 -3.78 -12.56
N HIS A 89 4.96 -3.49 -13.42
CA HIS A 89 5.11 -2.47 -14.44
C HIS A 89 5.10 -1.05 -13.85
N GLU A 90 4.21 -0.78 -12.89
CA GLU A 90 4.09 0.54 -12.27
C GLU A 90 5.23 0.84 -11.30
N VAL A 91 5.78 -0.20 -10.65
CA VAL A 91 6.92 -0.04 -9.74
C VAL A 91 8.22 -0.09 -10.54
N ASP A 92 8.47 0.98 -11.29
CA ASP A 92 9.75 1.23 -11.95
C ASP A 92 10.58 2.24 -11.14
N GLY A 93 11.87 1.95 -10.96
CA GLY A 93 12.79 2.79 -10.17
C GLY A 93 13.21 2.22 -8.81
N PRO A 94 12.32 2.02 -7.83
CA PRO A 94 12.72 1.63 -6.47
C PRO A 94 13.18 0.18 -6.39
N GLN A 95 14.02 -0.11 -5.39
CA GLN A 95 14.35 -1.50 -5.05
C GLN A 95 13.17 -2.14 -4.31
N VAL A 96 12.67 -3.27 -4.81
CA VAL A 96 11.54 -4.00 -4.23
C VAL A 96 12.00 -5.30 -3.57
N LEU A 97 11.57 -5.53 -2.32
CA LEU A 97 11.66 -6.82 -1.64
C LEU A 97 10.25 -7.39 -1.50
N LEU A 98 10.07 -8.63 -1.94
CA LEU A 98 8.77 -9.28 -1.99
C LEU A 98 8.81 -10.64 -1.30
N THR A 99 7.79 -10.93 -0.49
CA THR A 99 7.57 -12.26 0.09
C THR A 99 6.41 -12.95 -0.62
N HIS A 100 6.59 -14.24 -0.89
CA HIS A 100 5.53 -15.10 -1.41
C HIS A 100 5.88 -16.56 -1.06
N PRO A 101 4.89 -17.43 -0.77
CA PRO A 101 5.17 -18.84 -0.45
C PRO A 101 5.84 -19.61 -1.59
N GLU A 102 5.59 -19.20 -2.83
CA GLU A 102 6.12 -19.84 -4.05
C GLU A 102 6.61 -18.79 -5.05
N LEU A 103 7.45 -19.16 -6.00
CA LEU A 103 7.85 -18.24 -7.06
C LEU A 103 6.67 -18.07 -8.04
N PRO A 104 6.10 -16.87 -8.22
CA PRO A 104 4.96 -16.68 -9.10
C PRO A 104 5.40 -16.81 -10.57
N ALA A 105 4.70 -17.66 -11.34
CA ALA A 105 5.03 -17.87 -12.76
C ALA A 105 4.72 -16.64 -13.64
N SER A 106 3.82 -15.76 -13.19
CA SER A 106 3.38 -14.51 -13.83
C SER A 106 4.43 -13.40 -13.79
N LEU A 107 5.54 -13.62 -13.09
CA LEU A 107 6.52 -12.61 -12.76
C LEU A 107 7.70 -12.69 -13.74
N GLU A 108 7.55 -12.04 -14.89
CA GLU A 108 8.55 -12.00 -15.97
C GLU A 108 9.52 -10.81 -15.81
N VAL A 109 10.06 -10.61 -14.61
CA VAL A 109 11.03 -9.55 -14.32
C VAL A 109 12.34 -10.13 -13.78
N PRO A 110 13.50 -9.58 -14.16
CA PRO A 110 14.77 -9.98 -13.57
C PRO A 110 14.74 -9.79 -12.05
N MET A 111 15.04 -10.85 -11.31
CA MET A 111 14.99 -10.80 -9.85
C MET A 111 16.02 -11.71 -9.20
N ARG A 112 16.33 -11.41 -7.94
CA ARG A 112 17.06 -12.31 -7.06
C ARG A 112 16.07 -13.00 -6.14
N VAL A 113 16.04 -14.34 -6.17
CA VAL A 113 15.15 -15.17 -5.38
C VAL A 113 15.91 -15.73 -4.20
N LEU A 114 15.41 -15.42 -2.99
CA LEU A 114 15.94 -15.94 -1.74
C LEU A 114 14.93 -16.94 -1.16
N ARG A 115 15.29 -18.21 -1.08
CA ARG A 115 14.43 -19.21 -0.43
C ARG A 115 14.75 -19.23 1.07
N VAL A 116 13.75 -18.98 1.91
CA VAL A 116 13.90 -18.98 3.37
C VAL A 116 13.22 -20.21 3.96
N ARG A 117 13.92 -20.94 4.83
CA ARG A 117 13.40 -22.09 5.57
C ARG A 117 13.97 -22.12 6.99
N ALA A 118 13.11 -22.32 7.98
CA ALA A 118 13.50 -22.38 9.41
C ALA A 118 14.34 -21.16 9.86
N GLY A 119 14.02 -19.96 9.36
CA GLY A 119 14.71 -18.71 9.70
C GLY A 119 16.05 -18.48 9.00
N ALA A 120 16.46 -19.35 8.07
CA ALA A 120 17.70 -19.21 7.30
C ALA A 120 17.42 -19.13 5.79
N VAL A 121 18.24 -18.35 5.07
CA VAL A 121 18.28 -18.39 3.59
C VAL A 121 18.99 -19.69 3.19
N VAL A 122 18.26 -20.56 2.49
CA VAL A 122 18.76 -21.87 2.04
C VAL A 122 19.12 -21.89 0.56
N GLU A 123 18.62 -20.94 -0.23
CA GLU A 123 18.88 -20.81 -1.65
C GLU A 123 18.93 -19.34 -2.04
N ASP A 124 19.81 -19.00 -2.97
CA ASP A 124 20.00 -17.67 -3.51
C ASP A 124 20.29 -17.79 -5.00
N ALA A 125 19.26 -17.51 -5.80
CA ALA A 125 19.30 -17.65 -7.24
C ALA A 125 19.00 -16.33 -7.93
N ARG A 126 19.60 -16.11 -9.09
CA ARG A 126 19.20 -15.03 -9.99
C ARG A 126 18.34 -15.61 -11.11
N VAL A 127 17.14 -15.05 -11.28
CA VAL A 127 16.25 -15.34 -12.39
C VAL A 127 16.39 -14.17 -13.36
N SER A 128 16.94 -14.45 -14.54
CA SER A 128 16.94 -13.51 -15.67
C SER A 128 15.84 -13.97 -16.62
N SER A 129 15.04 -13.02 -17.12
CA SER A 129 14.02 -13.25 -18.15
C SER A 129 14.57 -13.98 -19.37
#